data_AF-A0A2E0ULH5-F1
#
_entry.id   AF-A0A2E0ULH5-F1
#
_cell.length_a   1.000
_cell.length_b   1.000
_cell.length_c   1.000
_cell.angle_alpha   90.00
_cell.angle_beta   90.00
_cell.angle_gamma   90.00
#
_symmetry.space_group_name_H-M   'P 1'
#
loop_
_entity.id
_entity.type
_entity.pdbx_description
1 polymer ?
#
loop_
_entity_poly.entity_id
_entity_poly.type
_entity_poly.pdbx_seq_one_letter_code
_entity_poly.pdbx_strand_id
1 'polypeptide(L)'
;MALEAIENLVDLLDEYSKQDLKDKENFKQFLQLAHEHDRTEIIRNMAFHSKYLWKLYGTIRKQAPDSEHYEKLEREFAQTVEEFHGQINSLIEGVESEFTEMVNRHYLAISEQSLKHLLTLANDFYWLKNWELEMEQLQQESGEDTDTSQETTGDNS
;
A
#
# COMPACT_ATOMS: atom_id res chain seq x y z
N MET A 1 -3.29 -22.26 -6.52
CA MET A 1 -4.46 -21.45 -6.12
C MET A 1 -4.02 -20.11 -5.55
N ALA A 2 -3.22 -20.04 -4.48
CA ALA A 2 -2.77 -18.76 -3.92
C ALA A 2 -1.89 -17.93 -4.87
N LEU A 3 -0.93 -18.57 -5.55
CA LEU A 3 -0.03 -17.90 -6.49
C LEU A 3 -0.78 -17.19 -7.63
N GLU A 4 -1.70 -17.91 -8.25
CA GLU A 4 -2.57 -17.40 -9.32
C GLU A 4 -3.47 -16.24 -8.84
N ALA A 5 -3.98 -16.30 -7.60
CA ALA A 5 -4.75 -15.20 -7.03
C ALA A 5 -3.91 -13.93 -6.85
N ILE A 6 -2.63 -14.06 -6.45
CA ILE A 6 -1.71 -12.93 -6.31
C ILE A 6 -1.33 -12.37 -7.68
N GLU A 7 -1.08 -13.22 -8.68
CA GLU A 7 -0.83 -12.79 -10.06
C GLU A 7 -2.02 -12.00 -10.61
N ASN A 8 -3.24 -12.53 -10.48
CA ASN A 8 -4.46 -11.84 -10.89
C ASN A 8 -4.65 -10.50 -10.16
N LEU A 9 -4.31 -10.44 -8.87
CA LEU A 9 -4.37 -9.18 -8.11
C LEU A 9 -3.37 -8.15 -8.66
N VAL A 10 -2.13 -8.55 -8.93
CA VAL A 10 -1.10 -7.64 -9.46
C VAL A 10 -1.49 -7.14 -10.86
N ASP A 11 -2.00 -8.00 -11.72
CA ASP A 11 -2.49 -7.61 -13.05
C ASP A 11 -3.67 -6.64 -12.96
N LEU A 12 -4.62 -6.92 -12.07
CA LEU A 12 -5.76 -6.03 -11.82
C LEU A 12 -5.31 -4.67 -11.27
N LEU A 13 -4.36 -4.64 -10.35
CA LEU A 13 -3.80 -3.38 -9.82
C LEU A 13 -3.01 -2.61 -10.88
N ASP A 14 -2.33 -3.31 -11.78
CA ASP A 14 -1.64 -2.68 -12.90
C ASP A 14 -2.62 -2.02 -13.87
N GLU A 15 -3.71 -2.71 -14.21
CA GLU A 15 -4.78 -2.12 -15.03
C GLU A 15 -5.44 -0.94 -14.32
N TYR A 16 -5.80 -1.09 -13.04
CA TYR A 16 -6.40 -0.06 -12.21
C TYR A 16 -5.52 1.20 -12.10
N SER A 17 -4.22 1.02 -11.90
CA SER A 17 -3.24 2.11 -11.82
C SER A 17 -2.89 2.73 -13.18
N LYS A 18 -3.44 2.19 -14.29
CA LYS A 18 -3.09 2.57 -15.67
C LYS A 18 -1.62 2.35 -15.98
N GLN A 19 -1.10 1.19 -15.59
CA GLN A 19 0.28 0.76 -15.78
C GLN A 19 1.29 1.60 -14.98
N ASP A 20 0.89 2.09 -13.81
CA ASP A 20 1.74 2.92 -12.95
C ASP A 20 2.39 2.12 -11.80
N LEU A 21 2.16 0.81 -11.73
CA LEU A 21 2.97 -0.10 -10.90
C LEU A 21 4.40 -0.16 -11.43
N LYS A 22 5.36 0.14 -10.56
CA LYS A 22 6.75 0.36 -10.92
C LYS A 22 7.62 -0.89 -10.81
N ASP A 23 7.31 -1.76 -9.84
CA ASP A 23 8.10 -2.95 -9.55
C ASP A 23 7.18 -4.15 -9.25
N LYS A 24 6.40 -4.54 -10.27
CA LYS A 24 5.39 -5.60 -10.18
C LYS A 24 5.97 -6.91 -9.66
N GLU A 25 7.18 -7.27 -10.08
CA GLU A 25 7.77 -8.57 -9.74
C GLU A 25 8.14 -8.63 -8.27
N ASN A 26 8.81 -7.61 -7.72
CA ASN A 26 9.12 -7.61 -6.30
C ASN A 26 7.86 -7.38 -5.47
N PHE A 27 6.95 -6.51 -5.90
CA PHE A 27 5.66 -6.32 -5.23
C PHE A 27 4.88 -7.64 -5.10
N LYS A 28 4.83 -8.43 -6.18
CA LYS A 28 4.26 -9.78 -6.19
C LYS A 28 4.96 -10.69 -5.18
N GLN A 29 6.29 -10.69 -5.13
CA GLN A 29 7.05 -11.49 -4.16
C GLN A 29 6.80 -11.06 -2.71
N PHE A 30 6.64 -9.76 -2.44
CA PHE A 30 6.23 -9.26 -1.12
C PHE A 30 4.86 -9.84 -0.70
N LEU A 31 3.87 -9.83 -1.61
CA LEU A 31 2.54 -10.40 -1.36
C LEU A 31 2.59 -11.93 -1.16
N GLN A 32 3.37 -12.64 -1.98
CA GLN A 32 3.57 -14.08 -1.88
C GLN A 32 4.18 -14.45 -0.54
N LEU A 33 5.27 -13.79 -0.16
CA LEU A 33 5.95 -14.02 1.11
C LEU A 33 5.00 -13.81 2.30
N ALA A 34 4.21 -12.73 2.27
CA ALA A 34 3.23 -12.47 3.30
C ALA A 34 2.16 -13.56 3.39
N HIS A 35 1.71 -14.07 2.26
CA HIS A 35 0.72 -15.14 2.22
C HIS A 35 1.30 -16.47 2.75
N GLU A 36 2.51 -16.84 2.32
CA GLU A 36 3.17 -18.10 2.70
C GLU A 36 3.49 -18.20 4.19
N HIS A 37 3.68 -17.06 4.85
CA HIS A 37 4.06 -16.98 6.26
C HIS A 37 2.95 -16.44 7.18
N ASP A 38 1.70 -16.35 6.70
CA ASP A 38 0.55 -15.81 7.46
C ASP A 38 0.75 -14.38 7.99
N ARG A 39 1.45 -13.53 7.21
CA ARG A 39 1.79 -12.13 7.53
C ARG A 39 1.01 -11.12 6.69
N THR A 40 -0.17 -11.49 6.22
CA THR A 40 -1.03 -10.60 5.40
C THR A 40 -1.41 -9.30 6.10
N GLU A 41 -1.49 -9.30 7.43
CA GLU A 41 -1.73 -8.07 8.20
C GLU A 41 -0.60 -7.04 8.03
N ILE A 42 0.65 -7.49 7.86
CA ILE A 42 1.78 -6.58 7.58
C ILE A 42 1.58 -5.93 6.20
N ILE A 43 1.09 -6.66 5.20
CA ILE A 43 0.78 -6.10 3.87
C ILE A 43 -0.30 -5.01 3.97
N ARG A 44 -1.36 -5.23 4.76
CA ARG A 44 -2.40 -4.21 4.96
C ARG A 44 -1.85 -2.95 5.62
N ASN A 45 -1.00 -3.13 6.63
CA ASN A 45 -0.33 -2.03 7.31
C ASN A 45 0.64 -1.28 6.39
N MET A 46 1.42 -2.00 5.56
CA MET A 46 2.27 -1.40 4.53
C MET A 46 1.44 -0.60 3.52
N ALA A 47 0.34 -1.15 3.01
CA ALA A 47 -0.56 -0.45 2.09
C ALA A 47 -1.13 0.84 2.71
N PHE A 48 -1.53 0.79 3.99
CA PHE A 48 -2.01 1.97 4.69
C PHE A 48 -0.93 3.05 4.82
N HIS A 49 0.25 2.70 5.34
CA HIS A 49 1.33 3.66 5.56
C HIS A 49 1.91 4.21 4.26
N SER A 50 1.97 3.39 3.20
CA SER A 50 2.52 3.81 1.91
C SER A 50 1.75 4.98 1.30
N LYS A 51 0.44 5.04 1.52
CA LYS A 51 -0.40 6.17 1.07
C LYS A 51 0.01 7.49 1.70
N TYR A 52 0.36 7.47 2.98
CA TYR A 52 0.88 8.65 3.65
C TYR A 52 2.29 8.99 3.17
N LEU A 53 3.20 8.01 3.15
CA LEU A 53 4.58 8.17 2.67
C LEU A 53 4.64 8.77 1.26
N TRP A 54 3.84 8.22 0.33
CA TRP A 54 3.83 8.65 -1.06
C TRP A 54 3.30 10.08 -1.23
N LYS A 55 2.24 10.45 -0.49
CA LYS A 55 1.71 11.82 -0.47
C LYS A 55 2.71 12.81 0.13
N LEU A 56 3.37 12.43 1.21
CA LEU A 56 4.38 13.25 1.88
C LEU A 56 5.59 13.49 0.95
N TYR A 57 6.09 12.44 0.31
CA TYR A 57 7.15 12.54 -0.69
C TYR A 57 6.75 13.48 -1.85
N GLY A 58 5.54 13.32 -2.38
CA GLY A 58 5.00 14.19 -3.43
C GLY A 58 4.84 15.65 -2.99
N THR A 59 4.58 15.89 -1.71
CA THR A 59 4.47 17.24 -1.12
C THR A 59 5.84 17.88 -0.99
N ILE A 60 6.82 17.17 -0.42
CA ILE A 60 8.20 17.65 -0.25
C ILE A 60 8.82 18.04 -1.59
N ARG A 61 8.63 17.24 -2.63
CA ARG A 61 9.16 17.53 -3.98
C ARG A 61 8.63 18.82 -4.60
N LYS A 62 7.51 19.35 -4.11
CA LYS A 62 6.88 20.58 -4.62
C LYS A 62 7.23 21.82 -3.79
N GLN A 63 7.84 21.64 -2.62
CA GLN A 63 8.20 22.75 -1.74
C GLN A 63 9.57 23.33 -2.13
N ALA A 64 9.73 24.64 -1.91
CA ALA A 64 11.04 25.27 -2.01
C ALA A 64 11.92 24.79 -0.84
N PRO A 65 13.19 24.43 -1.09
CA PRO A 65 14.17 24.25 -0.03
C PRO A 65 14.25 25.52 0.83
N ASP A 66 14.58 25.37 2.12
CA ASP A 66 14.84 26.48 3.07
C ASP A 66 13.62 27.17 3.71
N SER A 67 12.42 26.59 3.65
CA SER A 67 11.31 27.02 4.51
C SER A 67 11.29 26.21 5.82
N GLU A 68 10.87 26.82 6.93
CA GLU A 68 10.61 26.11 8.20
C GLU A 68 9.63 24.93 8.00
N HIS A 69 8.71 25.10 7.04
CA HIS A 69 7.78 24.06 6.64
C HIS A 69 8.47 22.86 5.97
N TYR A 70 9.52 23.09 5.18
CA TYR A 70 10.31 22.04 4.55
C TYR A 70 11.01 21.16 5.59
N GLU A 71 11.68 21.76 6.59
CA GLU A 71 12.37 20.99 7.64
C GLU A 71 11.41 20.10 8.44
N LYS A 72 10.19 20.59 8.71
CA LYS A 72 9.17 19.77 9.36
C LYS A 72 8.78 18.57 8.51
N LEU A 73 8.50 18.79 7.23
CA LEU A 73 8.14 17.72 6.29
C LEU A 73 9.27 16.71 6.12
N GLU A 74 10.52 17.16 6.09
CA GLU A 74 11.69 16.29 6.01
C GLU A 74 11.80 15.35 7.22
N ARG A 75 11.63 15.87 8.44
CA ARG A 75 11.61 15.04 9.66
C ARG A 75 10.48 14.02 9.65
N GLU A 76 9.29 14.44 9.24
CA GLU A 76 8.11 13.60 9.11
C GLU A 76 8.33 12.49 8.06
N PHE A 77 9.01 12.82 6.96
CA PHE A 77 9.35 11.88 5.91
C PHE A 77 10.38 10.85 6.38
N ALA A 78 11.44 11.29 7.04
CA ALA A 78 12.45 10.40 7.61
C ALA A 78 11.83 9.41 8.61
N GLN A 79 10.93 9.88 9.48
CA GLN A 79 10.21 9.00 10.40
C GLN A 79 9.33 7.98 9.65
N THR A 80 8.57 8.43 8.65
CA THR A 80 7.67 7.54 7.89
C THR A 80 8.46 6.50 7.10
N VAL A 81 9.64 6.86 6.57
CA VAL A 81 10.55 5.92 5.91
C VAL A 81 11.04 4.85 6.89
N GLU A 82 11.44 5.24 8.11
CA GLU A 82 11.89 4.30 9.15
C GLU A 82 10.76 3.34 9.57
N GLU A 83 9.53 3.84 9.72
CA GLU A 83 8.36 3.01 10.01
C GLU A 83 8.09 2.00 8.89
N PHE A 84 8.22 2.43 7.62
CA PHE A 84 8.05 1.55 6.47
C PHE A 84 9.18 0.51 6.36
N HIS A 85 10.42 0.89 6.70
CA HIS A 85 11.54 -0.07 6.86
C HIS A 85 11.24 -1.11 7.94
N GLY A 86 10.70 -0.69 9.09
CA GLY A 86 10.30 -1.58 10.17
C GLY A 86 9.27 -2.62 9.73
N GLN A 87 8.30 -2.21 8.91
CA GLN A 87 7.30 -3.12 8.32
C GLN A 87 7.94 -4.16 7.38
N ILE A 88 8.85 -3.71 6.50
CA ILE A 88 9.60 -4.63 5.61
C ILE A 88 10.44 -5.62 6.41
N ASN A 89 11.17 -5.15 7.42
CA ASN A 89 11.95 -6.00 8.32
C ASN A 89 11.07 -7.05 9.01
N SER A 90 9.93 -6.64 9.56
CA SER A 90 8.97 -7.55 10.20
C SER A 90 8.43 -8.59 9.24
N LEU A 91 8.24 -8.23 7.96
CA LEU A 91 7.78 -9.16 6.95
C LEU A 91 8.80 -10.24 6.61
N ILE A 92 10.09 -9.91 6.56
CA ILE A 92 11.16 -10.85 6.19
C ILE A 92 11.80 -11.57 7.40
N GLU A 93 11.43 -11.19 8.62
CA GLU A 93 12.04 -11.72 9.85
C GLU A 93 11.92 -13.25 9.94
N GLY A 94 13.04 -13.95 10.14
CA GLY A 94 13.06 -15.41 10.25
C GLY A 94 12.81 -16.17 8.94
N VAL A 95 12.76 -15.47 7.80
CA VAL A 95 12.67 -16.08 6.46
C VAL A 95 14.05 -16.07 5.82
N GLU A 96 14.65 -17.25 5.66
CA GLU A 96 15.87 -17.41 4.87
C GLU A 96 15.51 -17.68 3.40
N SER A 97 15.76 -16.70 2.53
CA SER A 97 15.53 -16.83 1.09
C SER A 97 16.43 -15.88 0.30
N GLU A 98 16.66 -16.18 -0.99
CA GLU A 98 17.36 -15.26 -1.91
C GLU A 98 16.64 -13.90 -2.00
N PHE A 99 15.30 -13.92 -1.92
CA PHE A 99 14.48 -12.72 -1.87
C PHE A 99 14.79 -11.88 -0.62
N THR A 100 14.89 -12.50 0.57
CA THR A 100 15.27 -11.80 1.81
C THR A 100 16.62 -11.10 1.68
N GLU A 101 17.62 -11.75 1.07
CA GLU A 101 18.92 -11.11 0.85
C GLU A 101 18.84 -9.94 -0.12
N MET A 102 18.07 -10.10 -1.20
CA MET A 102 17.79 -9.03 -2.15
C MET A 102 17.10 -7.86 -1.45
N VAL A 103 16.10 -8.12 -0.59
CA VAL A 103 15.37 -7.10 0.16
C VAL A 103 16.32 -6.28 1.03
N ASN A 104 17.21 -6.96 1.76
CA ASN A 104 18.23 -6.32 2.58
C ASN A 104 19.17 -5.41 1.76
N ARG A 105 19.63 -5.89 0.59
CA ARG A 105 20.53 -5.12 -0.28
C ARG A 105 19.84 -3.94 -0.97
N HIS A 106 18.58 -4.09 -1.35
CA HIS A 106 17.92 -3.17 -2.27
C HIS A 106 16.93 -2.22 -1.60
N TYR A 107 16.30 -2.59 -0.49
CA TYR A 107 15.33 -1.72 0.19
C TYR A 107 15.82 -1.24 1.55
N LEU A 108 16.57 -2.07 2.29
CA LEU A 108 16.96 -1.77 3.68
C LEU A 108 18.37 -1.19 3.85
N ALA A 109 19.18 -1.18 2.78
CA ALA A 109 20.50 -0.58 2.84
C ALA A 109 20.43 0.96 2.98
N ILE A 110 21.40 1.55 3.68
CA ILE A 110 21.49 3.00 3.88
C ILE A 110 22.13 3.62 2.62
N SER A 111 21.33 3.80 1.58
CA SER A 111 21.77 4.43 0.32
C SER A 111 20.64 5.17 -0.38
N GLU A 112 20.98 6.16 -1.22
CA GLU A 112 20.00 6.87 -2.05
C GLU A 112 19.26 5.93 -3.00
N GLN A 113 19.96 4.92 -3.53
CA GLN A 113 19.35 3.93 -4.42
C GLN A 113 18.33 3.07 -3.68
N SER A 114 18.62 2.69 -2.44
CA SER A 114 17.70 1.91 -1.61
C SER A 114 16.46 2.71 -1.24
N LEU A 115 16.62 4.00 -0.93
CA LEU A 115 15.49 4.90 -0.72
C LEU A 115 14.62 5.01 -1.99
N LYS A 116 15.22 5.07 -3.18
CA LYS A 116 14.44 5.06 -4.44
C LYS A 116 13.64 3.78 -4.61
N HIS A 117 14.24 2.62 -4.36
CA HIS A 117 13.52 1.35 -4.40
C HIS A 117 12.39 1.30 -3.37
N LEU A 118 12.64 1.80 -2.15
CA LEU A 118 11.62 1.88 -1.11
C LEU A 118 10.43 2.74 -1.53
N LEU A 119 10.68 3.91 -2.13
CA LEU A 119 9.63 4.80 -2.61
C LEU A 119 8.87 4.21 -3.80
N THR A 120 9.55 3.46 -4.66
CA THR A 120 8.94 2.66 -5.73
C THR A 120 8.00 1.60 -5.14
N LEU A 121 8.46 0.85 -4.13
CA LEU A 121 7.61 -0.14 -3.46
C LEU A 121 6.43 0.52 -2.76
N ALA A 122 6.65 1.66 -2.09
CA ALA A 122 5.59 2.43 -1.45
C ALA A 122 4.54 2.91 -2.46
N ASN A 123 4.94 3.32 -3.67
CA ASN A 123 4.00 3.64 -4.74
C ASN A 123 3.11 2.43 -5.12
N ASP A 124 3.69 1.25 -5.22
CA ASP A 124 2.94 0.05 -5.62
C ASP A 124 1.93 -0.37 -4.52
N PHE A 125 2.35 -0.31 -3.25
CA PHE A 125 1.46 -0.47 -2.11
C PHE A 125 0.40 0.64 -2.01
N TYR A 126 0.71 1.86 -2.43
CA TYR A 126 -0.25 2.97 -2.46
C TYR A 126 -1.39 2.69 -3.43
N TRP A 127 -1.10 2.06 -4.58
CA TRP A 127 -2.12 1.63 -5.52
C TRP A 127 -3.00 0.52 -4.97
N LEU A 128 -2.42 -0.47 -4.29
CA LEU A 128 -3.19 -1.46 -3.54
C LEU A 128 -4.16 -0.78 -2.57
N LYS A 129 -3.68 0.19 -1.79
CA LYS A 129 -4.55 0.85 -0.81
C LYS A 129 -5.66 1.68 -1.42
N ASN A 130 -5.41 2.34 -2.55
CA ASN A 130 -6.45 3.09 -3.25
C ASN A 130 -7.53 2.17 -3.80
N TRP A 131 -7.13 1.05 -4.40
CA TRP A 131 -8.07 0.05 -4.88
C TRP A 131 -8.94 -0.51 -3.75
N GLU A 132 -8.35 -0.87 -2.60
CA GLU A 132 -9.11 -1.33 -1.43
C GLU A 132 -10.19 -0.32 -1.01
N LEU A 133 -9.83 0.96 -0.92
CA LEU A 133 -10.75 2.02 -0.50
C LEU A 133 -11.90 2.23 -1.50
N GLU A 134 -11.63 2.12 -2.80
CA GLU A 134 -12.67 2.22 -3.82
C GLU A 134 -13.64 1.04 -3.75
N MET A 135 -13.14 -0.17 -3.53
CA MET A 135 -13.99 -1.36 -3.36
C MET A 135 -14.86 -1.28 -2.10
N GLU A 136 -14.30 -0.77 -0.99
CA GLU A 136 -15.06 -0.53 0.24
C GLU A 136 -16.20 0.48 0.03
N GLN A 137 -15.97 1.53 -0.76
CA GLN A 137 -16.99 2.54 -1.08
C GLN A 137 -18.13 1.96 -1.94
N LEU A 138 -17.79 1.23 -3.00
CA LEU A 138 -18.80 0.61 -3.88
C LEU A 138 -19.69 -0.39 -3.13
N GLN A 139 -19.13 -1.12 -2.16
CA GLN A 139 -19.91 -2.04 -1.33
C GLN A 139 -20.92 -1.30 -0.44
N GLN A 140 -20.54 -0.14 0.11
CA GLN A 140 -21.44 0.68 0.92
C GLN A 140 -22.58 1.28 0.10
N GLU A 141 -22.28 1.78 -1.10
CA GLU A 141 -23.29 2.35 -2.01
C GLU A 141 -24.28 1.29 -2.53
N SER A 142 -23.83 0.05 -2.76
CA SER A 142 -24.70 -1.05 -3.18
C SER A 142 -25.62 -1.60 -2.08
N GLY A 143 -25.36 -1.25 -0.81
CA GLY A 143 -26.12 -1.71 0.36
C GLY A 143 -27.29 -0.82 0.77
N GLU A 144 -27.39 0.42 0.26
CA GLU A 144 -28.41 1.40 0.68
C GLU A 144 -29.75 1.31 -0.10
N ASP A 145 -29.85 0.47 -1.14
CA ASP A 145 -31.04 0.42 -2.03
C ASP A 145 -32.15 -0.60 -1.61
N THR A 146 -32.12 -1.16 -0.39
CA THR A 146 -33.11 -2.20 0.02
C THR A 146 -33.98 -1.87 1.23
N ASP A 147 -34.15 -0.60 1.60
CA ASP A 147 -35.12 -0.22 2.63
C ASP A 147 -35.89 1.07 2.32
N THR A 148 -36.75 1.02 1.29
CA THR A 148 -37.90 1.95 1.19
C THR A 148 -39.07 1.22 0.51
N SER A 149 -39.58 0.19 1.16
CA SER A 149 -40.89 -0.38 0.81
C SER A 149 -41.45 -1.11 2.02
N GLN A 150 -42.13 -0.38 2.91
CA GLN A 150 -43.38 -0.78 3.57
C GLN A 150 -43.78 0.24 4.63
N GLU A 151 -44.75 1.12 4.32
CA GLU A 151 -45.90 1.41 5.19
C GLU A 151 -46.85 2.39 4.50
N THR A 152 -47.72 1.87 3.64
CA THR A 152 -49.05 2.47 3.43
C THR A 152 -50.07 1.33 3.32
N THR A 153 -50.49 0.82 4.47
CA THR A 153 -51.74 0.07 4.59
C THR A 153 -52.54 0.55 5.79
N GLY A 154 -53.81 0.86 5.55
CA GLY A 154 -54.87 0.83 6.56
C GLY A 154 -55.18 2.21 7.14
N ASP A 155 -56.14 2.93 6.59
CA ASP A 155 -57.57 2.73 6.85
C ASP A 155 -57.94 3.05 8.30
N ASN A 156 -58.57 4.22 8.48
CA ASN A 156 -59.48 4.41 9.59
C ASN A 156 -60.49 5.52 9.27
N SER A 157 -61.77 5.08 9.29
CA SER A 157 -63.03 5.83 9.32
C SER A 157 -63.72 6.14 7.98
#